data_AF-A0AAW5EIR8-F1
#
_entry.id   AF-A0AAW5EIR8-F1
#
_cell.length_a   1.000
_cell.length_b   1.000
_cell.length_c   1.000
_cell.angle_alpha   90.00
_cell.angle_beta   90.00
_cell.angle_gamma   90.00
#
_symmetry.space_group_name_H-M   'P 1'
#
loop_
_entity.id
_entity.type
_entity.pdbx_description
1 polymer ?
#
loop_
_entity_poly.entity_id
_entity_poly.type
_entity_poly.pdbx_seq_one_letter_code
_entity_poly.pdbx_strand_id
1 'polypeptide(L)'
;PCIAEIPHLNKLQEKYEEQFNIVGVLLEDKSDEELRAFAQKNQILYKIANGENNYLLAKILGGVNGIPTMFLYDKNSQLINQYLG
;
A
#
# COMPACT_ATOMS: atom_id res chain seq x y z
N PRO A 1 1.99 1.54 -13.59
CA PRO A 1 2.21 2.49 -12.46
C PRO A 1 2.62 1.77 -11.17
N CYS A 2 1.73 0.99 -10.53
CA CYS A 2 2.02 0.35 -9.24
C CYS A 2 3.27 -0.55 -9.24
N ILE A 3 3.46 -1.37 -10.27
CA ILE A 3 4.64 -2.26 -10.39
C ILE A 3 5.94 -1.46 -10.42
N ALA A 4 5.95 -0.27 -11.03
CA ALA A 4 7.13 0.57 -11.12
C ALA A 4 7.50 1.20 -9.76
N GLU A 5 6.55 1.38 -8.85
CA GLU A 5 6.80 1.91 -7.51
C GLU A 5 7.37 0.87 -6.54
N ILE A 6 7.05 -0.41 -6.72
CA ILE A 6 7.44 -1.50 -5.80
C ILE A 6 8.92 -1.44 -5.42
N PRO A 7 9.90 -1.29 -6.36
CA PRO A 7 11.31 -1.20 -5.99
C PRO A 7 11.65 0.01 -5.12
N HIS A 8 10.94 1.12 -5.27
CA HIS A 8 11.14 2.32 -4.45
C HIS A 8 10.55 2.14 -3.06
N LEU A 9 9.35 1.56 -2.96
CA LEU A 9 8.71 1.23 -1.69
C LEU A 9 9.50 0.18 -0.91
N ASN A 10 10.04 -0.84 -1.58
CA ASN A 10 10.92 -1.81 -0.96
C ASN A 10 12.17 -1.15 -0.36
N LYS A 11 12.83 -0.25 -1.10
CA LYS A 11 13.99 0.51 -0.57
C LYS A 11 13.64 1.35 0.65
N LEU A 12 12.45 1.95 0.69
CA LEU A 12 11.98 2.69 1.86
C LEU A 12 11.71 1.76 3.04
N GLN A 13 11.05 0.62 2.80
CA GLN A 13 10.75 -0.38 3.83
C GLN A 13 12.03 -0.95 4.45
N GLU A 14 13.04 -1.28 3.65
CA GLU A 14 14.34 -1.77 4.12
C GLU A 14 15.10 -0.67 4.88
N LYS A 15 15.19 0.53 4.32
CA LYS A 15 15.99 1.62 4.90
C LYS A 15 15.46 2.09 6.25
N TYR A 16 14.16 1.98 6.48
CA TYR A 16 13.49 2.53 7.65
C TYR A 16 12.68 1.46 8.41
N GLU A 17 13.04 0.18 8.33
CA GLU A 17 12.24 -0.93 8.86
C GLU A 17 11.82 -0.79 10.34
N GLU A 18 12.65 -0.16 11.17
CA GLU A 18 12.36 0.06 12.60
C GLU A 18 11.49 1.28 12.88
N GLN A 19 11.33 2.18 11.91
CA GLN A 19 10.74 3.51 12.09
C GLN A 19 9.56 3.79 11.14
N PHE A 20 9.41 2.97 10.10
CA PHE A 20 8.47 3.19 9.01
C PHE A 20 7.86 1.88 8.55
N ASN A 21 6.54 1.89 8.38
CA ASN A 21 5.78 0.72 7.92
C ASN A 21 4.97 1.10 6.69
N ILE A 22 5.11 0.30 5.64
CA ILE A 22 4.27 0.39 4.46
C ILE A 22 3.23 -0.73 4.54
N VAL A 23 1.98 -0.38 4.24
CA VAL A 23 0.90 -1.35 4.04
C VAL A 23 0.25 -1.06 2.69
N GLY A 24 0.40 -1.99 1.75
CA GLY A 24 -0.34 -1.95 0.49
C GLY A 24 -1.81 -2.28 0.77
N VAL A 25 -2.73 -1.49 0.21
CA VAL A 25 -4.17 -1.73 0.34
C VAL A 25 -4.68 -2.17 -1.03
N LEU A 26 -5.10 -3.42 -1.15
CA LEU A 26 -5.62 -3.96 -2.40
C LEU A 26 -7.07 -3.50 -2.61
N LEU A 27 -7.33 -2.82 -3.72
CA LEU A 27 -8.68 -2.38 -4.14
C LEU A 27 -9.17 -3.22 -5.32
N GLU A 28 -8.97 -4.54 -5.23
CA GLU A 28 -9.42 -5.54 -6.19
C GLU A 28 -9.84 -6.80 -5.43
N ASP A 29 -10.74 -7.58 -6.02
CA ASP A 29 -11.12 -8.87 -5.47
C ASP A 29 -10.14 -9.94 -5.98
N LYS A 30 -9.19 -10.31 -5.11
CA LYS A 30 -8.21 -11.38 -5.37
C LYS A 30 -8.21 -12.40 -4.24
N SER A 31 -8.01 -13.67 -4.62
CA SER A 31 -7.72 -14.71 -3.65
C SER A 31 -6.36 -14.47 -2.99
N ASP A 32 -6.18 -14.96 -1.77
CA ASP A 32 -4.89 -14.85 -1.09
C ASP A 32 -3.77 -15.59 -1.84
N GLU A 33 -4.10 -16.60 -2.64
CA GLU A 33 -3.14 -17.31 -3.47
C GLU A 33 -2.62 -16.43 -4.61
N GLU A 34 -3.53 -15.78 -5.35
CA GLU A 34 -3.14 -14.80 -6.39
C GLU A 34 -2.31 -13.67 -5.79
N LEU A 35 -2.70 -13.17 -4.61
CA LEU A 35 -1.97 -12.10 -3.94
C LEU A 35 -0.57 -12.54 -3.51
N ARG A 36 -0.42 -13.74 -2.93
CA ARG A 36 0.90 -14.30 -2.59
C ARG A 36 1.78 -14.48 -3.81
N ALA A 37 1.23 -15.01 -4.91
CA ALA A 37 1.97 -15.18 -6.16
C ALA A 37 2.43 -13.83 -6.73
N PHE A 38 1.57 -12.82 -6.69
CA PHE A 38 1.92 -11.46 -7.10
C PHE A 38 3.02 -10.85 -6.23
N ALA A 39 2.91 -10.97 -4.91
CA ALA A 39 3.91 -10.45 -3.98
C ALA A 39 5.28 -11.12 -4.17
N GLN A 40 5.31 -12.43 -4.35
CA GLN A 40 6.55 -13.17 -4.64
C GLN A 40 7.17 -12.76 -5.97
N LYS A 41 6.35 -12.72 -7.05
CA LYS A 41 6.82 -12.35 -8.39
C LYS A 41 7.47 -10.97 -8.42
N ASN A 42 6.91 -10.02 -7.68
CA ASN A 42 7.39 -8.64 -7.64
C ASN A 42 8.31 -8.36 -6.43
N GLN A 43 8.66 -9.39 -5.65
CA GLN A 43 9.53 -9.28 -4.47
C GLN A 43 9.08 -8.20 -3.48
N ILE A 44 7.78 -8.11 -3.20
CA ILE A 44 7.21 -7.10 -2.29
C ILE A 44 7.66 -7.40 -0.85
N LEU A 45 8.26 -6.41 -0.18
CA LEU A 45 8.77 -6.54 1.18
C LEU A 45 7.82 -6.03 2.26
N TYR A 46 6.76 -5.35 1.87
CA TYR A 46 5.75 -4.78 2.77
C TYR A 46 4.46 -5.61 2.79
N LYS A 47 3.67 -5.44 3.85
CA LYS A 47 2.40 -6.17 4.01
C LYS A 47 1.36 -5.66 3.02
N ILE A 48 0.48 -6.54 2.57
CA ILE A 48 -0.66 -6.18 1.72
C ILE A 48 -1.94 -6.60 2.42
N ALA A 49 -2.83 -5.64 2.65
CA ALA A 49 -4.17 -5.89 3.16
C ALA A 49 -5.08 -6.36 2.00
N ASN A 50 -5.84 -7.43 2.24
CA ASN A 50 -6.82 -7.99 1.30
C ASN A 50 -8.18 -8.10 2.01
N GLY A 51 -9.25 -7.69 1.32
CA GLY A 51 -10.63 -7.83 1.83
C GLY A 51 -11.49 -6.59 1.66
N GLU A 52 -12.79 -6.77 1.87
CA GLU A 52 -13.83 -5.77 1.56
C GLU A 52 -13.66 -4.44 2.32
N ASN A 53 -13.11 -4.49 3.54
CA ASN A 53 -12.86 -3.28 4.34
C ASN A 53 -11.86 -2.31 3.69
N ASN A 54 -11.07 -2.75 2.72
CA ASN A 54 -10.18 -1.88 1.97
C ASN A 54 -10.94 -0.82 1.15
N TYR A 55 -12.10 -1.19 0.60
CA TYR A 55 -12.95 -0.24 -0.14
C TYR A 55 -13.62 0.76 0.80
N LEU A 56 -13.98 0.32 2.02
CA LEU A 56 -14.46 1.23 3.07
C LEU A 56 -13.36 2.23 3.45
N LEU A 57 -12.12 1.77 3.63
CA LEU A 57 -10.97 2.64 3.87
C LEU A 57 -10.80 3.68 2.74
N ALA A 58 -10.77 3.25 1.48
CA ALA A 58 -10.66 4.16 0.34
C ALA A 58 -11.76 5.22 0.34
N LYS A 59 -12.99 4.84 0.70
CA LYS A 59 -14.15 5.75 0.77
C LYS A 59 -14.00 6.79 1.89
N ILE A 60 -13.59 6.39 3.10
CA ILE A 60 -13.44 7.34 4.23
C ILE A 60 -12.27 8.31 4.03
N LEU A 61 -11.29 7.95 3.20
CA LEU A 61 -10.17 8.82 2.81
C LEU A 61 -10.56 9.87 1.76
N GLY A 62 -11.85 10.01 1.44
CA GLY A 62 -12.34 10.94 0.42
C GLY A 62 -12.38 10.34 -0.99
N GLY A 63 -12.19 9.03 -1.11
CA GLY A 63 -12.11 8.32 -2.38
C GLY A 63 -10.67 8.24 -2.92
N VAL A 64 -10.44 7.27 -3.81
CA VAL A 64 -9.17 7.10 -4.53
C VAL A 64 -9.47 7.28 -6.02
N ASN A 65 -9.03 8.41 -6.59
CA ASN A 65 -9.33 8.78 -7.98
C ASN A 65 -8.28 8.29 -8.99
N GLY A 66 -7.25 7.59 -8.52
CA GLY A 66 -6.18 7.03 -9.35
C GLY A 66 -5.28 6.12 -8.52
N ILE A 67 -4.68 5.11 -9.16
CA ILE A 67 -3.77 4.17 -8.49
C ILE A 67 -2.40 4.21 -9.21
N PRO A 68 -1.30 4.27 -8.46
CA PRO A 68 -1.23 4.30 -7.00
C PRO A 68 -1.57 5.67 -6.39
N THR A 69 -2.11 5.61 -5.17
CA THR A 69 -2.29 6.75 -4.27
C THR A 69 -1.74 6.31 -2.92
N MET A 70 -0.92 7.15 -2.30
CA MET A 70 -0.32 6.87 -0.99
C MET A 70 -0.75 7.92 0.02
N PHE A 71 -1.01 7.49 1.25
CA PHE A 71 -1.34 8.34 2.38
C PHE A 71 -0.26 8.14 3.45
N LEU A 72 0.38 9.23 3.86
CA LEU A 72 1.43 9.21 4.87
C LEU A 72 0.87 9.69 6.20
N TYR A 73 0.95 8.84 7.22
CA TYR A 73 0.54 9.15 8.58
C TYR A 73 1.77 9.26 9.49
N ASP A 74 1.69 10.14 10.49
CA ASP A 74 2.67 10.19 11.57
C ASP A 74 2.35 9.18 12.69
N LYS A 75 3.23 9.11 13.68
CA LYS A 75 3.08 8.25 14.87
C LYS A 75 1.87 8.59 15.76
N ASN A 76 1.22 9.73 15.54
CA ASN A 76 0.02 10.16 16.25
C ASN A 76 -1.25 9.94 15.39
N SER A 77 -1.14 9.17 14.31
CA SER A 77 -2.21 8.90 13.35
C SER A 77 -2.73 10.15 12.62
N GLN A 78 -1.93 11.21 12.54
CA GLN A 78 -2.27 12.40 11.76
C GLN A 78 -1.84 12.20 10.31
N LEU A 79 -2.75 12.48 9.37
CA LEU A 79 -2.43 12.49 7.94
C LEU A 79 -1.48 13.66 7.67
N ILE A 80 -0.25 13.33 7.28
CA ILE A 80 0.79 14.30 6.95
C ILE A 80 0.70 14.71 5.48
N ASN A 81 0.49 13.74 4.59
CA ASN A 81 0.46 14.02 3.15
C ASN A 81 -0.27 12.94 2.35
N GLN A 82 -0.67 13.32 1.14
CA GLN A 82 -1.19 12.42 0.11
C GLN A 82 -0.35 12.56 -1.16
N TYR A 83 0.06 11.43 -1.73
CA TYR A 83 0.79 11.36 -2.98
C TYR A 83 -0.09 10.68 -4.04
N LEU A 84 -0.19 11.29 -5.22
CA LEU A 84 -0.91 10.76 -6.37
C LEU A 84 0.09 10.53 -7.52
N GLY A 85 0.14 9.33 -8.09
CA GLY A 85 0.94 9.03 -9.29
C GLY A 85 1.44 7.62 -9.35
#